data_AF-A0A7C8YM92-F1
#
_entry.id   AF-A0A7C8YM92-F1
#
_cell.length_a   1.000
_cell.length_b   1.000
_cell.length_c   1.000
_cell.angle_alpha   90.00
_cell.angle_beta   90.00
_cell.angle_gamma   90.00
#
_symmetry.space_group_name_H-M   'P 1'
#
loop_
_entity.id
_entity.type
_entity.pdbx_description
1 polymer ?
#
loop_
_entity_poly.entity_id
_entity_poly.type
_entity_poly.pdbx_seq_one_letter_code
_entity_poly.pdbx_strand_id
1 'polypeptide(L)'
;MKSYFLLWHACTLLSLGHVIQALTYDYSATTECLEEPWNAQYDGGLIQNPEFNDGIQGWTTFGQGKIEQRTTQDGNKFIVAFNRTQPSDSLSQKIQLEKGKLYAFSAWIRLTQGSEIVAVIFRGPSGERLHGGTVIAEQGCWSMLKGGIVASFSGLADLTFQSQTATVEIWADNVSLQPFTKKQWRSHQDKSISKVRKNKVKFQGNNTALHGAKITLKQTKQGFPIGCEINQNILTSTPYQNWFTSRFTITAFGNEMKWYFTEKTRGQEDYYIPDAMLELCENSNISVRGHNILWDDPRYQPSWVTTLTDPKELKEVVENRTKSVVLRYK
;
A
#
# COMPACT_ATOMS: atom_id res chain seq x y z
N MET A 1 12.68 78.92 -18.49
CA MET A 1 11.39 78.22 -18.69
C MET A 1 11.48 76.88 -17.98
N LYS A 2 10.63 76.65 -16.97
CA LYS A 2 10.63 75.43 -16.15
C LYS A 2 9.91 74.32 -16.93
N SER A 3 10.62 73.26 -17.30
CA SER A 3 10.01 72.02 -17.83
C SER A 3 10.08 70.94 -16.77
N TYR A 4 8.90 70.47 -16.34
CA TYR A 4 8.72 69.36 -15.42
C TYR A 4 8.79 68.04 -16.22
N PHE A 5 9.69 67.13 -15.83
CA PHE A 5 9.69 65.75 -16.30
C PHE A 5 8.89 64.90 -15.30
N LEU A 6 7.71 64.43 -15.70
CA LEU A 6 7.00 63.35 -15.00
C LEU A 6 7.70 62.02 -15.34
N LEU A 7 8.36 61.41 -14.35
CA LEU A 7 8.77 60.01 -14.43
C LEU A 7 7.58 59.12 -14.06
N TRP A 8 7.05 58.40 -15.04
CA TRP A 8 6.02 57.38 -14.84
C TRP A 8 6.70 56.07 -14.44
N HIS A 9 6.61 55.68 -13.16
CA HIS A 9 7.02 54.36 -12.69
C HIS A 9 5.91 53.36 -13.02
N ALA A 10 6.11 52.54 -14.06
CA ALA A 10 5.29 51.37 -14.31
C ALA A 10 5.66 50.27 -13.31
N CYS A 11 4.87 50.13 -12.25
CA CYS A 11 5.00 49.08 -11.26
C CYS A 11 4.43 47.76 -11.86
N THR A 12 5.28 46.95 -12.48
CA THR A 12 4.90 45.59 -12.91
C THR A 12 4.77 44.70 -11.68
N LEU A 13 3.54 44.53 -11.19
CA LEU A 13 3.17 43.48 -10.24
C LEU A 13 3.33 42.12 -10.91
N LEU A 14 4.50 41.50 -10.77
CA LEU A 14 4.71 40.08 -11.05
C LEU A 14 3.92 39.29 -10.00
N SER A 15 2.74 38.80 -10.39
CA SER A 15 2.05 37.75 -9.65
C SER A 15 2.88 36.47 -9.75
N LEU A 16 3.81 36.29 -8.80
CA LEU A 16 4.39 34.99 -8.50
C LEU A 16 3.26 34.10 -7.98
N GLY A 17 2.54 33.48 -8.90
CA GLY A 17 1.68 32.34 -8.60
C GLY A 17 2.54 31.38 -7.80
N HIS A 18 2.16 31.16 -6.54
CA HIS A 18 2.82 30.19 -5.68
C HIS A 18 2.64 28.82 -6.32
N VAL A 19 3.58 28.44 -7.18
CA VAL A 19 3.81 27.06 -7.55
C VAL A 19 4.21 26.42 -6.23
N ILE A 20 3.24 25.83 -5.54
CA ILE A 20 3.52 24.94 -4.43
C ILE A 20 4.45 23.89 -5.03
N GLN A 21 5.73 24.01 -4.71
CA GLN A 21 6.76 23.09 -5.13
C GLN A 21 6.43 21.77 -4.44
N ALA A 22 5.65 20.93 -5.14
CA ALA A 22 5.19 19.69 -4.56
C ALA A 22 6.42 18.84 -4.30
N LEU A 23 6.71 18.61 -3.02
CA LEU A 23 7.71 17.66 -2.55
C LEU A 23 7.49 16.36 -3.33
N THR A 24 8.54 15.87 -4.00
CA THR A 24 8.47 14.62 -4.75
C THR A 24 8.27 13.49 -3.75
N TYR A 25 7.27 12.64 -3.97
CA TYR A 25 7.10 11.47 -3.11
C TYR A 25 7.87 10.29 -3.67
N ASP A 26 8.62 9.68 -2.78
CA ASP A 26 9.48 8.54 -3.01
C ASP A 26 8.67 7.23 -2.93
N TYR A 27 8.53 6.63 -4.11
CA TYR A 27 7.87 5.33 -4.30
C TYR A 27 8.81 4.14 -4.13
N SER A 28 10.11 4.37 -3.88
CA SER A 28 11.06 3.27 -3.68
C SER A 28 10.61 2.40 -2.51
N ALA A 29 10.58 1.11 -2.79
CA ALA A 29 10.21 0.04 -1.88
C ALA A 29 10.87 -1.24 -2.40
N THR A 30 11.28 -2.12 -1.49
CA THR A 30 11.76 -3.46 -1.83
C THR A 30 11.14 -4.49 -0.90
N THR A 31 10.91 -5.69 -1.43
CA THR A 31 10.55 -6.88 -0.64
C THR A 31 11.76 -7.80 -0.44
N GLU A 32 12.91 -7.44 -1.01
CA GLU A 32 14.16 -8.19 -0.82
C GLU A 32 14.74 -7.88 0.56
N CYS A 33 15.28 -8.91 1.21
CA CYS A 33 16.03 -8.76 2.45
C CYS A 33 17.48 -8.42 2.10
N LEU A 34 17.96 -7.26 2.53
CA LEU A 34 19.25 -6.71 2.10
C LEU A 34 20.32 -6.86 3.18
N GLU A 35 21.57 -7.01 2.77
CA GLU A 35 22.71 -7.00 3.71
C GLU A 35 22.83 -5.65 4.41
N GLU A 36 22.70 -4.55 3.65
CA GLU A 36 22.70 -3.17 4.16
C GLU A 36 21.42 -2.43 3.77
N PRO A 37 20.87 -1.57 4.66
CA PRO A 37 19.67 -0.81 4.41
C PRO A 37 19.96 0.38 3.48
N TRP A 38 18.98 0.78 2.66
CA TRP A 38 19.06 2.07 1.98
C TRP A 38 18.88 3.23 2.97
N ASN A 39 19.45 4.39 2.63
CA ASN A 39 19.32 5.62 3.42
C ASN A 39 17.86 5.97 3.73
N ALA A 40 17.68 6.72 4.82
CA ALA A 40 16.37 7.23 5.20
C ALA A 40 15.74 8.05 4.06
N GLN A 41 14.51 7.70 3.67
CA GLN A 41 13.79 8.48 2.67
C GLN A 41 13.49 9.89 3.20
N TYR A 42 13.47 10.87 2.30
CA TYR A 42 13.20 12.28 2.65
C TYR A 42 14.14 12.85 3.72
N ASP A 43 15.36 12.33 3.82
CA ASP A 43 16.33 12.67 4.86
C ASP A 43 15.74 12.51 6.28
N GLY A 44 14.84 11.52 6.46
CA GLY A 44 14.09 11.25 7.69
C GLY A 44 12.75 11.99 7.83
N GLY A 45 12.53 13.08 7.10
CA GLY A 45 11.31 13.88 7.18
C GLY A 45 11.10 14.49 8.57
N LEU A 46 10.08 14.04 9.30
CA LEU A 46 9.81 14.47 10.68
C LEU A 46 10.66 13.75 11.73
N ILE A 47 11.40 12.71 11.35
CA ILE A 47 12.18 11.89 12.26
C ILE A 47 13.49 12.60 12.61
N GLN A 48 13.75 12.73 13.90
CA GLN A 48 15.03 13.16 14.43
C GLN A 48 15.99 11.98 14.48
N ASN A 49 17.25 12.22 14.10
CA ASN A 49 18.31 11.20 14.09
C ASN A 49 17.88 9.89 13.39
N PRO A 50 17.48 9.96 12.09
CA PRO A 50 16.84 8.85 11.38
C PRO A 50 17.77 7.67 11.07
N GLU A 51 19.06 7.95 10.87
CA GLU A 51 20.15 7.00 10.61
C GLU A 51 20.97 6.71 11.88
N PHE A 52 20.47 7.17 13.03
CA PHE A 52 21.08 6.94 14.34
C PHE A 52 22.54 7.34 14.45
N ASN A 53 23.02 8.34 13.71
CA ASN A 53 24.42 8.77 13.75
C ASN A 53 24.83 9.41 15.10
N ASP A 54 23.85 10.00 15.81
CA ASP A 54 24.01 10.74 17.07
C ASP A 54 23.55 9.92 18.31
N GLY A 55 23.78 8.61 18.30
CA GLY A 55 23.39 7.73 19.39
C GLY A 55 21.87 7.57 19.47
N ILE A 56 21.33 7.62 20.68
CA ILE A 56 19.88 7.54 20.93
C ILE A 56 19.19 8.92 20.97
N GLN A 57 19.86 10.00 20.55
CA GLN A 57 19.28 11.34 20.62
C GLN A 57 17.94 11.40 19.86
N GLY A 58 16.91 11.96 20.50
CA GLY A 58 15.55 12.03 19.94
C GLY A 58 14.73 10.74 20.09
N TRP A 59 15.33 9.65 20.57
CA TRP A 59 14.69 8.36 20.74
C TRP A 59 14.64 7.96 22.21
N THR A 60 13.55 7.31 22.60
CA THR A 60 13.29 6.86 23.97
C THR A 60 12.78 5.42 23.96
N THR A 61 12.91 4.73 25.08
CA THR A 61 12.25 3.43 25.26
C THR A 61 10.74 3.64 25.41
N PHE A 62 9.96 2.81 24.72
CA PHE A 62 8.56 2.57 25.01
C PHE A 62 8.39 1.20 25.67
N GLY A 63 7.67 1.15 26.79
CA GLY A 63 7.49 -0.07 27.57
C GLY A 63 8.62 -0.32 28.57
N GLN A 64 8.85 -1.60 28.92
CA GLN A 64 9.78 -2.00 29.99
C GLN A 64 11.16 -2.47 29.48
N GLY A 65 11.36 -2.50 28.15
CA GLY A 65 12.62 -2.88 27.54
C GLY A 65 13.73 -1.84 27.70
N LYS A 66 14.79 -1.98 26.91
CA LYS A 66 15.89 -1.02 26.80
C LYS A 66 16.18 -0.73 25.34
N ILE A 67 16.77 0.43 25.08
CA ILE A 67 17.33 0.76 23.77
C ILE A 67 18.80 1.12 23.88
N GLU A 68 19.58 0.75 22.88
CA GLU A 68 20.97 1.18 22.73
C GLU A 68 21.32 1.31 21.25
N GLN A 69 22.30 2.16 20.95
CA GLN A 69 22.91 2.18 19.63
C GLN A 69 23.94 1.06 19.54
N ARG A 70 23.95 0.34 18.42
CA ARG A 70 25.02 -0.59 18.05
C ARG A 70 25.60 -0.18 16.70
N THR A 71 26.78 -0.70 16.38
CA THR A 71 27.48 -0.43 15.12
C THR A 71 27.88 -1.74 14.49
N THR A 72 27.62 -1.89 13.19
CA THR A 72 28.07 -3.04 12.39
C THR A 72 29.58 -2.95 12.13
N GLN A 73 30.17 -4.01 11.56
CA GLN A 73 31.61 -4.05 11.27
C GLN A 73 32.04 -3.03 10.21
N ASP A 74 31.16 -2.71 9.27
CA ASP A 74 31.35 -1.72 8.20
C ASP A 74 31.00 -0.28 8.63
N GLY A 75 30.57 -0.09 9.88
CA GLY A 75 30.39 1.23 10.50
C GLY A 75 28.97 1.79 10.47
N ASN A 76 28.00 1.05 9.94
CA ASN A 76 26.60 1.44 10.01
C ASN A 76 26.09 1.44 11.47
N LYS A 77 25.33 2.48 11.85
CA LYS A 77 24.85 2.69 13.22
C LYS A 77 23.33 2.53 13.25
N PHE A 78 22.83 1.75 14.20
CA PHE A 78 21.41 1.45 14.32
C PHE A 78 20.99 1.37 15.78
N ILE A 79 19.69 1.46 16.06
CA ILE A 79 19.16 1.25 17.42
C ILE A 79 18.63 -0.17 17.55
N VAL A 80 18.92 -0.78 18.69
CA VAL A 80 18.34 -2.05 19.12
C VAL A 80 17.40 -1.83 20.29
N ALA A 81 16.19 -2.38 20.21
CA ALA A 81 15.30 -2.58 21.35
C ALA A 81 15.48 -4.01 21.90
N PHE A 82 16.00 -4.13 23.12
CA PHE A 82 16.36 -5.40 23.78
C PHE A 82 15.78 -5.49 25.20
N ASN A 83 15.94 -6.65 25.84
CA ASN A 83 15.32 -6.97 27.14
C ASN A 83 13.81 -6.67 27.17
N ARG A 84 13.15 -6.86 26.03
CA ARG A 84 11.71 -6.66 25.85
C ARG A 84 10.94 -7.67 26.68
N THR A 85 9.87 -7.23 27.31
CA THR A 85 8.98 -8.05 28.16
C THR A 85 7.59 -8.19 27.56
N GLN A 86 7.21 -7.27 26.67
CA GLN A 86 5.95 -7.27 25.93
C GLN A 86 6.21 -7.09 24.42
N PRO A 87 5.32 -7.60 23.55
CA PRO A 87 5.46 -7.42 22.10
C PRO A 87 5.49 -5.96 21.65
N SER A 88 4.97 -5.03 22.47
CA SER A 88 4.99 -3.59 22.22
C SER A 88 6.25 -2.86 22.69
N ASP A 89 7.09 -3.48 23.53
CA ASP A 89 8.30 -2.84 24.05
C ASP A 89 9.25 -2.55 22.88
N SER A 90 9.63 -1.30 22.67
CA SER A 90 10.40 -0.89 21.49
C SER A 90 11.06 0.48 21.66
N LEU A 91 11.79 0.95 20.66
CA LEU A 91 12.15 2.35 20.50
C LEU A 91 10.93 3.21 20.13
N SER A 92 10.93 4.45 20.61
CA SER A 92 9.88 5.43 20.36
C SER A 92 10.41 6.84 20.13
N GLN A 93 9.72 7.56 19.25
CA GLN A 93 9.88 9.00 19.08
C GLN A 93 8.51 9.67 19.08
N LYS A 94 8.38 10.78 19.81
CA LYS A 94 7.16 11.58 19.81
C LYS A 94 7.09 12.45 18.55
N ILE A 95 6.02 12.28 17.78
CA ILE A 95 5.78 13.01 16.55
C ILE A 95 4.47 13.79 16.66
N GLN A 96 4.49 15.05 16.25
CA GLN A 96 3.29 15.87 16.14
C GLN A 96 2.49 15.45 14.89
N LEU A 97 1.32 14.85 15.10
CA LEU A 97 0.37 14.55 14.03
C LEU A 97 -0.68 15.64 13.89
N GLU A 98 -1.18 15.82 12.66
CA GLU A 98 -2.24 16.74 12.32
C GLU A 98 -3.36 16.00 11.57
N LYS A 99 -4.56 16.05 12.14
CA LYS A 99 -5.75 15.39 11.60
C LYS A 99 -5.96 15.73 10.12
N GLY A 100 -6.12 14.70 9.30
CA GLY A 100 -6.39 14.81 7.87
C GLY A 100 -5.17 14.96 6.97
N LYS A 101 -3.95 15.13 7.53
CA LYS A 101 -2.70 14.97 6.77
C LYS A 101 -2.43 13.49 6.50
N LEU A 102 -1.74 13.23 5.40
CA LEU A 102 -1.22 11.92 5.03
C LEU A 102 0.25 11.87 5.42
N TYR A 103 0.74 10.73 5.87
CA TYR A 103 2.13 10.54 6.24
C TYR A 103 2.66 9.31 5.53
N ALA A 104 3.78 9.44 4.81
CA ALA A 104 4.50 8.30 4.24
C ALA A 104 5.57 7.86 5.23
N PHE A 105 5.60 6.58 5.56
CA PHE A 105 6.52 6.01 6.52
C PHE A 105 7.46 5.01 5.83
N SER A 106 8.73 5.01 6.21
CA SER A 106 9.63 3.88 5.97
C SER A 106 10.53 3.63 7.18
N ALA A 107 10.97 2.40 7.36
CA ALA A 107 12.08 2.04 8.25
C ALA A 107 12.71 0.74 7.76
N TRP A 108 13.95 0.50 8.15
CA TRP A 108 14.60 -0.79 7.96
C TRP A 108 14.61 -1.55 9.27
N ILE A 109 14.10 -2.78 9.23
CA ILE A 109 13.89 -3.60 10.42
C ILE A 109 14.64 -4.92 10.23
N ARG A 110 15.37 -5.31 11.27
CA ARG A 110 16.05 -6.58 11.37
C ARG A 110 15.79 -7.20 12.74
N LEU A 111 15.82 -8.52 12.82
CA LEU A 111 15.66 -9.24 14.08
C LEU A 111 16.97 -9.90 14.49
N THR A 112 17.12 -10.12 15.79
CA THR A 112 18.23 -10.94 16.32
C THR A 112 18.09 -12.42 15.95
N GLN A 113 16.85 -12.93 15.87
CA GLN A 113 16.54 -14.33 15.60
C GLN A 113 15.19 -14.50 14.89
N GLY A 114 15.11 -15.51 14.02
CA GLY A 114 13.88 -15.97 13.40
C GLY A 114 13.36 -15.03 12.31
N SER A 115 12.05 -15.12 12.05
CA SER A 115 11.31 -14.27 11.12
C SER A 115 9.93 -14.04 11.71
N GLU A 116 9.52 -12.77 11.87
CA GLU A 116 8.19 -12.41 12.37
C GLU A 116 7.68 -11.10 11.77
N ILE A 117 6.38 -10.86 11.91
CA ILE A 117 5.77 -9.60 11.49
C ILE A 117 6.10 -8.50 12.50
N VAL A 118 6.68 -7.41 12.01
CA VAL A 118 6.88 -6.17 12.77
C VAL A 118 5.99 -5.08 12.17
N ALA A 119 5.23 -4.40 13.03
CA ALA A 119 4.34 -3.31 12.67
C ALA A 119 4.82 -1.98 13.25
N VAL A 120 4.66 -0.89 12.49
CA VAL A 120 4.77 0.47 13.05
C VAL A 120 3.39 0.93 13.54
N ILE A 121 3.34 1.49 14.74
CA ILE A 121 2.10 1.95 15.38
C ILE A 121 2.30 3.36 15.92
N PHE A 122 1.41 4.28 15.52
CA PHE A 122 1.33 5.63 16.07
C PHE A 122 0.26 5.64 17.16
N ARG A 123 0.65 5.96 18.39
CA ARG A 123 -0.20 5.93 19.58
C ARG A 123 -0.54 7.34 20.02
N GLY A 124 -1.82 7.70 19.93
CA GLY A 124 -2.33 9.03 20.30
C GLY A 124 -2.44 9.21 21.82
N PRO A 125 -2.57 10.46 22.28
CA PRO A 125 -2.62 10.79 23.71
C PRO A 125 -3.91 10.31 24.39
N SER A 126 -4.97 10.02 23.63
CA SER A 126 -6.26 9.55 24.15
C SER A 126 -6.50 8.07 23.89
N GLY A 127 -5.44 7.31 23.58
CA GLY A 127 -5.49 5.86 23.34
C GLY A 127 -5.75 5.47 21.89
N GLU A 128 -5.80 6.44 20.96
CA GLU A 128 -5.90 6.16 19.54
C GLU A 128 -4.70 5.35 19.02
N ARG A 129 -4.94 4.47 18.06
CA ARG A 129 -3.88 3.66 17.42
C ARG A 129 -4.03 3.71 15.92
N LEU A 130 -2.99 4.16 15.23
CA LEU A 130 -2.89 4.09 13.76
C LEU A 130 -1.81 3.09 13.39
N HIS A 131 -2.19 2.05 12.66
CA HIS A 131 -1.26 1.10 12.06
C HIS A 131 -0.69 1.72 10.78
N GLY A 132 0.63 1.94 10.74
CA GLY A 132 1.28 2.58 9.59
C GLY A 132 1.83 1.61 8.55
N GLY A 133 1.92 0.32 8.87
CA GLY A 133 2.42 -0.70 7.96
C GLY A 133 3.02 -1.87 8.72
N THR A 134 3.35 -2.92 7.97
CA THR A 134 3.94 -4.16 8.48
C THR A 134 5.02 -4.65 7.53
N VAL A 135 6.00 -5.36 8.07
CA VAL A 135 7.01 -6.10 7.31
C VAL A 135 7.21 -7.47 7.96
N ILE A 136 7.53 -8.48 7.16
CA ILE A 136 8.13 -9.71 7.68
C ILE A 136 9.62 -9.40 7.84
N ALA A 137 10.06 -9.20 9.07
CA ALA A 137 11.46 -8.94 9.38
C ALA A 137 12.15 -10.25 9.77
N GLU A 138 13.40 -10.41 9.36
CA GLU A 138 14.13 -11.67 9.53
C GLU A 138 15.49 -11.43 10.20
N GLN A 139 16.08 -12.53 10.68
CA GLN A 139 17.47 -12.54 11.13
C GLN A 139 18.43 -12.46 9.93
N GLY A 140 19.58 -11.81 10.14
CA GLY A 140 20.69 -11.82 9.17
C GLY A 140 20.66 -10.70 8.12
N CYS A 141 19.52 -10.09 7.84
CA CYS A 141 19.39 -9.04 6.82
C CYS A 141 18.30 -8.01 7.20
N TRP A 142 18.32 -6.86 6.53
CA TRP A 142 17.41 -5.75 6.73
C TRP A 142 16.19 -5.85 5.81
N SER A 143 15.01 -5.75 6.41
CA SER A 143 13.72 -5.76 5.71
C SER A 143 13.08 -4.39 5.74
N MET A 144 12.64 -3.89 4.59
CA MET A 144 12.04 -2.56 4.49
C MET A 144 10.57 -2.57 4.95
N LEU A 145 10.28 -1.91 6.07
CA LEU A 145 8.91 -1.56 6.47
C LEU A 145 8.51 -0.30 5.71
N LYS A 146 7.66 -0.43 4.70
CA LYS A 146 7.10 0.70 3.94
C LYS A 146 5.61 0.80 4.16
N GLY A 147 5.12 2.02 4.41
CA GLY A 147 3.69 2.25 4.59
C GLY A 147 3.33 3.72 4.74
N GLY A 148 2.28 3.99 5.50
CA GLY A 148 1.81 5.34 5.78
C GLY A 148 0.49 5.36 6.54
N ILE A 149 0.11 6.55 7.00
CA ILE A 149 -1.15 6.79 7.72
C ILE A 149 -1.90 7.99 7.16
N VAL A 150 -3.22 7.98 7.32
CA VAL A 150 -4.02 9.22 7.31
C VAL A 150 -4.35 9.52 8.76
N ALA A 151 -3.86 10.63 9.29
CA ALA A 151 -4.05 10.95 10.71
C ALA A 151 -5.53 11.23 11.00
N SER A 152 -6.13 10.46 11.92
CA SER A 152 -7.52 10.65 12.38
C SER A 152 -7.64 11.64 13.54
N PHE A 153 -6.52 12.01 14.16
CA PHE A 153 -6.41 12.93 15.30
C PHE A 153 -5.23 13.90 15.13
N SER A 154 -5.21 14.96 15.95
CA SER A 154 -4.10 15.90 16.07
C SER A 154 -3.50 15.80 17.48
N GLY A 155 -2.19 15.79 17.60
CA GLY A 155 -1.52 15.69 18.89
C GLY A 155 -0.15 15.02 18.79
N LEU A 156 0.59 15.02 19.90
CA LEU A 156 1.82 14.25 20.04
C LEU A 156 1.47 12.76 20.10
N ALA A 157 1.96 12.00 19.13
CA ALA A 157 1.82 10.55 19.08
C ALA A 157 3.18 9.87 19.29
N ASP A 158 3.20 8.76 20.00
CA ASP A 158 4.38 7.89 20.08
C ASP A 158 4.42 7.01 18.82
N LEU A 159 5.47 7.16 18.01
CA LEU A 159 5.81 6.23 16.93
C LEU A 159 6.54 5.05 17.56
N THR A 160 5.95 3.85 17.53
CA THR A 160 6.49 2.64 18.17
C THR A 160 6.53 1.49 17.18
N PHE A 161 7.32 0.46 17.49
CA PHE A 161 7.34 -0.80 16.75
C PHE A 161 6.74 -1.91 17.61
N GLN A 162 5.98 -2.80 16.99
CA GLN A 162 5.36 -3.93 17.68
C GLN A 162 5.61 -5.19 16.88
N SER A 163 6.16 -6.22 17.52
CA SER A 163 6.33 -7.54 16.90
C SER A 163 5.31 -8.55 17.46
N GLN A 164 5.39 -9.82 17.05
CA GLN A 164 4.47 -10.85 17.54
C GLN A 164 4.89 -11.35 18.93
N THR A 165 6.20 -11.40 19.18
CA THR A 165 6.80 -11.90 20.42
C THR A 165 7.54 -10.81 21.18
N ALA A 166 7.81 -11.05 22.46
CA ALA A 166 8.66 -10.17 23.28
C ALA A 166 10.12 -10.63 23.35
N THR A 167 10.45 -11.82 22.85
CA THR A 167 11.76 -12.46 23.12
C THR A 167 12.85 -12.05 22.15
N VAL A 168 12.51 -11.60 20.95
CA VAL A 168 13.51 -11.18 19.96
C VAL A 168 13.79 -9.69 20.08
N GLU A 169 15.04 -9.29 19.88
CA GLU A 169 15.39 -7.88 19.75
C GLU A 169 14.89 -7.33 18.42
N ILE A 170 14.40 -6.09 18.43
CA ILE A 170 14.05 -5.35 17.21
C ILE A 170 15.18 -4.38 16.90
N TRP A 171 15.79 -4.52 15.74
CA TRP A 171 16.82 -3.61 15.25
C TRP A 171 16.16 -2.69 14.22
N ALA A 172 16.40 -1.39 14.34
CA ALA A 172 15.81 -0.37 13.48
C ALA A 172 16.88 0.57 12.95
N ASP A 173 16.78 0.87 11.65
CA ASP A 173 17.65 1.81 10.94
C ASP A 173 16.84 2.66 9.95
N ASN A 174 17.40 3.81 9.54
CA ASN A 174 16.96 4.64 8.43
C ASN A 174 15.44 4.93 8.44
N VAL A 175 14.94 5.43 9.57
CA VAL A 175 13.52 5.69 9.80
C VAL A 175 13.09 7.02 9.18
N SER A 176 11.99 7.02 8.41
CA SER A 176 11.44 8.23 7.80
C SER A 176 9.94 8.38 8.04
N LEU A 177 9.51 9.64 8.16
CA LEU A 177 8.09 9.98 8.20
C LEU A 177 7.85 11.34 7.53
N GLN A 178 7.32 11.31 6.30
CA GLN A 178 7.08 12.51 5.52
C GLN A 178 5.59 12.88 5.47
N PRO A 179 5.19 14.07 5.98
CA PRO A 179 3.82 14.56 5.87
C PRO A 179 3.51 15.12 4.48
N PHE A 180 2.27 14.93 4.06
CA PHE A 180 1.67 15.48 2.86
C PHE A 180 0.26 16.00 3.17
N THR A 181 -0.04 17.20 2.69
CA THR A 181 -1.43 17.66 2.58
C THR A 181 -2.17 16.88 1.50
N LYS A 182 -3.51 16.84 1.58
CA LYS A 182 -4.35 16.28 0.50
C LYS A 182 -4.05 16.92 -0.86
N LYS A 183 -3.76 18.23 -0.90
CA LYS A 183 -3.40 18.96 -2.13
C LYS A 183 -2.06 18.48 -2.70
N GLN A 184 -1.02 18.32 -1.87
CA GLN A 184 0.28 17.78 -2.31
C GLN A 184 0.14 16.34 -2.80
N TRP A 185 -0.59 15.50 -2.06
CA TRP A 185 -0.85 14.12 -2.47
C TRP A 185 -1.59 14.03 -3.81
N ARG A 186 -2.63 14.84 -4.02
CA ARG A 186 -3.33 14.93 -5.33
C ARG A 186 -2.43 15.43 -6.45
N SER A 187 -1.67 16.50 -6.19
CA SER A 187 -0.71 17.03 -7.17
C SER A 187 0.31 15.96 -7.58
N HIS A 188 0.74 15.11 -6.65
CA HIS A 188 1.63 14.01 -6.98
C HIS A 188 0.99 12.98 -7.91
N GLN A 189 -0.27 12.59 -7.65
CA GLN A 189 -1.01 11.71 -8.56
C GLN A 189 -1.14 12.31 -9.96
N ASP A 190 -1.45 13.60 -10.07
CA ASP A 190 -1.55 14.29 -11.36
C ASP A 190 -0.23 14.31 -12.12
N LYS A 191 0.89 14.54 -11.41
CA LYS A 191 2.25 14.45 -11.98
C LYS A 191 2.56 13.04 -12.47
N SER A 192 2.29 12.02 -11.66
CA SER A 192 2.51 10.62 -12.02
C SER A 192 1.66 10.20 -13.21
N ILE A 193 0.35 10.53 -13.23
CA ILE A 193 -0.54 10.32 -14.38
C ILE A 193 0.01 11.02 -15.62
N SER A 194 0.45 12.27 -15.50
CA SER A 194 0.99 13.02 -16.63
C SER A 194 2.29 12.41 -17.16
N LYS A 195 3.12 11.84 -16.29
CA LYS A 195 4.39 11.16 -16.65
C LYS A 195 4.17 9.78 -17.29
N VAL A 196 3.26 8.97 -16.72
CA VAL A 196 3.16 7.53 -17.07
C VAL A 196 1.92 7.18 -17.89
N ARG A 197 0.90 8.05 -17.95
CA ARG A 197 -0.39 7.78 -18.62
C ARG A 197 -0.78 8.84 -19.67
N LYS A 198 -0.03 9.93 -19.82
CA LYS A 198 -0.28 10.93 -20.86
C LYS A 198 0.89 10.99 -21.84
N ASN A 199 0.58 11.24 -23.10
CA ASN A 199 1.55 11.49 -24.16
C ASN A 199 1.17 12.77 -24.91
N LYS A 200 2.17 13.47 -25.43
CA LYS A 200 1.94 14.61 -26.33
C LYS A 200 1.62 14.07 -27.73
N VAL A 201 0.51 14.50 -28.30
CA VAL A 201 0.09 14.15 -29.66
C VAL A 201 0.15 15.40 -30.53
N LYS A 202 0.76 15.28 -31.71
CA LYS A 202 0.82 16.36 -32.72
C LYS A 202 -0.09 15.99 -33.89
N PHE A 203 -1.02 16.88 -34.23
CA PHE A 203 -1.88 16.76 -35.41
C PHE A 203 -1.33 17.64 -36.53
N GLN A 204 -1.24 17.10 -37.74
CA GLN A 204 -0.79 17.83 -38.94
C GLN A 204 -1.77 17.52 -40.08
N GLY A 205 -2.14 18.51 -40.88
CA GLY A 205 -2.94 18.32 -42.09
C GLY A 205 -2.14 18.74 -43.31
N ASN A 206 -1.90 17.84 -44.27
CA ASN A 206 -1.18 18.08 -45.55
C ASN A 206 -0.06 19.14 -45.47
N ASN A 207 0.83 19.04 -44.48
CA ASN A 207 1.97 19.95 -44.26
C ASN A 207 1.64 21.43 -43.98
N THR A 208 0.39 21.77 -43.68
CA THR A 208 -0.06 23.10 -43.24
C THR A 208 -0.55 23.07 -41.79
N ALA A 209 -0.23 24.12 -41.02
CA ALA A 209 -0.73 24.29 -39.68
C ALA A 209 -2.25 24.50 -39.71
N LEU A 210 -3.00 23.62 -39.03
CA LEU A 210 -4.46 23.69 -38.94
C LEU A 210 -4.87 24.72 -37.86
N HIS A 211 -4.90 25.99 -38.23
CA HIS A 211 -5.38 27.06 -37.35
C HIS A 211 -6.91 26.97 -37.15
N GLY A 212 -7.38 27.02 -35.90
CA GLY A 212 -8.81 27.02 -35.56
C GLY A 212 -9.53 25.66 -35.70
N ALA A 213 -8.80 24.57 -35.99
CA ALA A 213 -9.40 23.25 -36.09
C ALA A 213 -10.01 22.79 -34.75
N LYS A 214 -11.21 22.22 -34.83
CA LYS A 214 -11.88 21.58 -33.69
C LYS A 214 -11.51 20.10 -33.66
N ILE A 215 -10.95 19.66 -32.54
CA ILE A 215 -10.59 18.26 -32.31
C ILE A 215 -11.59 17.67 -31.32
N THR A 216 -12.20 16.55 -31.68
CA THR A 216 -13.04 15.76 -30.78
C THR A 216 -12.37 14.42 -30.53
N LEU A 217 -12.12 14.09 -29.27
CA LEU A 217 -11.63 12.77 -28.87
C LEU A 217 -12.76 11.98 -28.22
N LYS A 218 -12.97 10.74 -28.70
CA LYS A 218 -13.86 9.76 -28.07
C LYS A 218 -13.03 8.56 -27.64
N GLN A 219 -12.98 8.29 -26.34
CA GLN A 219 -12.36 7.06 -25.84
C GLN A 219 -13.25 5.87 -26.22
N THR A 220 -12.69 4.91 -26.96
CA THR A 220 -13.42 3.71 -27.42
C THR A 220 -13.15 2.48 -26.57
N LYS A 221 -11.98 2.41 -25.94
CA LYS A 221 -11.57 1.31 -25.04
C LYS A 221 -10.65 1.85 -23.93
N GLN A 222 -10.64 1.18 -22.79
CA GLN A 222 -9.66 1.42 -21.73
C GLN A 222 -8.36 0.69 -22.04
N GLY A 223 -7.22 1.32 -21.72
CA GLY A 223 -5.90 0.72 -21.91
C GLY A 223 -5.52 -0.33 -20.85
N PHE A 224 -6.33 -0.45 -19.79
CA PHE A 224 -6.19 -1.44 -18.73
C PHE A 224 -7.58 -1.77 -18.19
N PRO A 225 -7.78 -2.99 -17.66
CA PRO A 225 -9.10 -3.41 -17.20
C PRO A 225 -9.49 -2.69 -15.90
N ILE A 226 -10.73 -2.22 -15.84
CA ILE A 226 -11.35 -1.66 -14.63
C ILE A 226 -12.60 -2.49 -14.32
N GLY A 227 -12.71 -2.94 -13.07
CA GLY A 227 -13.77 -3.81 -12.61
C GLY A 227 -14.01 -3.68 -11.11
N CYS A 228 -15.10 -4.28 -10.66
CA CYS A 228 -15.37 -4.54 -9.24
C CYS A 228 -15.85 -5.99 -9.07
N GLU A 229 -15.97 -6.42 -7.82
CA GLU A 229 -16.57 -7.70 -7.47
C GLU A 229 -18.07 -7.73 -7.82
N ILE A 230 -18.58 -8.90 -8.20
CA ILE A 230 -20.00 -9.22 -8.25
C ILE A 230 -20.32 -10.47 -7.41
N ASN A 231 -21.59 -10.67 -7.08
CA ASN A 231 -22.07 -11.84 -6.35
C ASN A 231 -23.31 -12.43 -7.02
N GLN A 232 -23.77 -13.59 -6.55
CA GLN A 232 -24.87 -14.38 -7.13
C GLN A 232 -26.19 -13.60 -7.32
N ASN A 233 -26.41 -12.50 -6.58
CA ASN A 233 -27.62 -11.68 -6.75
C ASN A 233 -27.70 -11.02 -8.14
N ILE A 234 -26.58 -10.97 -8.88
CA ILE A 234 -26.58 -10.48 -10.26
C ILE A 234 -27.43 -11.37 -11.19
N LEU A 235 -27.58 -12.66 -10.88
CA LEU A 235 -28.32 -13.60 -11.72
C LEU A 235 -29.82 -13.26 -11.80
N THR A 236 -30.39 -12.66 -10.75
CA THR A 236 -31.83 -12.38 -10.66
C THR A 236 -32.17 -10.89 -10.73
N SER A 237 -31.17 -10.00 -10.65
CA SER A 237 -31.39 -8.56 -10.61
C SER A 237 -31.00 -7.87 -11.92
N THR A 238 -31.99 -7.62 -12.79
CA THR A 238 -31.79 -6.84 -14.02
C THR A 238 -31.23 -5.43 -13.77
N PRO A 239 -31.65 -4.67 -12.73
CA PRO A 239 -31.02 -3.39 -12.41
C PRO A 239 -29.53 -3.54 -12.08
N TYR A 240 -29.13 -4.60 -11.39
CA TYR A 240 -27.73 -4.86 -11.08
C TYR A 240 -26.94 -5.21 -12.34
N GLN A 241 -27.46 -6.10 -13.19
CA GLN A 241 -26.85 -6.42 -14.49
C GLN A 241 -26.61 -5.15 -15.31
N ASN A 242 -27.65 -4.35 -15.54
CA ASN A 242 -27.55 -3.12 -16.34
C ASN A 242 -26.57 -2.11 -15.74
N TRP A 243 -26.55 -1.96 -14.41
CA TRP A 243 -25.62 -1.07 -13.75
C TRP A 243 -24.16 -1.53 -13.93
N PHE A 244 -23.91 -2.83 -13.80
CA PHE A 244 -22.57 -3.41 -13.86
C PHE A 244 -22.02 -3.45 -15.30
N THR A 245 -22.79 -4.00 -16.24
CA THR A 245 -22.38 -4.21 -17.64
C THR A 245 -22.16 -2.90 -18.39
N SER A 246 -22.79 -1.80 -17.96
CA SER A 246 -22.57 -0.47 -18.54
C SER A 246 -21.28 0.23 -18.06
N ARG A 247 -20.55 -0.33 -17.08
CA ARG A 247 -19.41 0.34 -16.42
C ARG A 247 -18.10 -0.43 -16.50
N PHE A 248 -18.16 -1.76 -16.45
CA PHE A 248 -16.98 -2.59 -16.22
C PHE A 248 -16.80 -3.63 -17.32
N THR A 249 -15.55 -3.94 -17.61
CA THR A 249 -15.17 -4.93 -18.63
C THR A 249 -14.49 -6.16 -18.00
N ILE A 250 -14.28 -6.15 -16.69
CA ILE A 250 -13.71 -7.26 -15.93
C ILE A 250 -14.42 -7.36 -14.58
N THR A 251 -14.44 -8.56 -14.00
CA THR A 251 -14.99 -8.82 -12.67
C THR A 251 -14.21 -9.89 -11.92
N ALA A 252 -14.55 -10.07 -10.64
CA ALA A 252 -14.26 -11.26 -9.85
C ALA A 252 -15.53 -11.63 -9.06
N PHE A 253 -15.73 -12.90 -8.76
CA PHE A 253 -16.86 -13.33 -7.95
C PHE A 253 -16.49 -13.27 -6.47
N GLY A 254 -17.38 -12.76 -5.64
CA GLY A 254 -17.08 -12.52 -4.23
C GLY A 254 -16.81 -13.78 -3.44
N ASN A 255 -17.62 -14.82 -3.67
CA ASN A 255 -17.51 -16.09 -2.97
C ASN A 255 -17.70 -17.31 -3.86
N GLU A 256 -18.38 -17.13 -5.00
CA GLU A 256 -19.03 -18.20 -5.73
C GLU A 256 -18.05 -19.18 -6.38
N MET A 257 -16.77 -18.82 -6.51
CA MET A 257 -15.70 -19.72 -6.98
C MET A 257 -14.76 -20.22 -5.87
N LYS A 258 -14.97 -19.81 -4.61
CA LYS A 258 -14.10 -20.20 -3.49
C LYS A 258 -14.41 -21.62 -3.03
N TRP A 259 -13.40 -22.28 -2.47
CA TRP A 259 -13.49 -23.72 -2.13
C TRP A 259 -14.67 -24.05 -1.20
N TYR A 260 -14.86 -23.27 -0.14
CA TYR A 260 -15.98 -23.45 0.79
C TYR A 260 -17.36 -23.20 0.17
N PHE A 261 -17.43 -22.51 -0.97
CA PHE A 261 -18.68 -22.30 -1.69
C PHE A 261 -18.98 -23.50 -2.58
N THR A 262 -17.99 -23.93 -3.37
CA THR A 262 -18.16 -24.95 -4.42
C THR A 262 -17.99 -26.38 -3.92
N GLU A 263 -17.48 -26.63 -2.71
CA GLU A 263 -17.31 -27.99 -2.15
C GLU A 263 -17.55 -28.00 -0.63
N LYS A 264 -18.77 -27.66 -0.21
CA LYS A 264 -19.17 -27.62 1.21
C LYS A 264 -19.03 -28.99 1.90
N THR A 265 -19.32 -30.06 1.17
CA THR A 265 -19.18 -31.45 1.60
C THR A 265 -18.12 -32.12 0.73
N ARG A 266 -17.17 -32.83 1.35
CA ARG A 266 -16.05 -33.47 0.65
C ARG A 266 -16.53 -34.35 -0.50
N GLY A 267 -15.98 -34.14 -1.69
CA GLY A 267 -16.31 -34.87 -2.91
C GLY A 267 -17.64 -34.49 -3.56
N GLN A 268 -18.37 -33.51 -3.01
CA GLN A 268 -19.63 -33.01 -3.56
C GLN A 268 -19.44 -31.58 -4.05
N GLU A 269 -19.01 -31.46 -5.31
CA GLU A 269 -18.82 -30.17 -5.95
C GLU A 269 -20.14 -29.60 -6.51
N ASP A 270 -20.37 -28.31 -6.29
CA ASP A 270 -21.48 -27.55 -6.85
C ASP A 270 -20.97 -26.27 -7.50
N TYR A 271 -21.03 -26.23 -8.83
CA TYR A 271 -20.65 -25.07 -9.65
C TYR A 271 -21.85 -24.41 -10.34
N TYR A 272 -23.08 -24.77 -9.98
CA TYR A 272 -24.27 -24.25 -10.66
C TYR A 272 -24.31 -22.71 -10.70
N ILE A 273 -24.07 -22.08 -9.54
CA ILE A 273 -24.06 -20.61 -9.42
C ILE A 273 -22.86 -19.96 -10.15
N PRO A 274 -21.59 -20.34 -9.90
CA PRO A 274 -20.47 -19.72 -10.60
C PRO A 274 -20.53 -19.94 -12.11
N ASP A 275 -21.01 -21.10 -12.59
CA ASP A 275 -21.13 -21.36 -14.03
C ASP A 275 -22.19 -20.45 -14.67
N ALA A 276 -23.35 -20.25 -14.03
CA ALA A 276 -24.36 -19.30 -14.50
C ALA A 276 -23.86 -17.84 -14.47
N MET A 277 -23.05 -17.47 -13.47
CA MET A 277 -22.45 -16.14 -13.41
C MET A 277 -21.38 -15.95 -14.50
N LEU A 278 -20.61 -16.98 -14.81
CA LEU A 278 -19.64 -16.97 -15.92
C LEU A 278 -20.36 -16.79 -17.26
N GLU A 279 -21.42 -17.55 -17.50
CA GLU A 279 -22.24 -17.43 -18.71
C GLU A 279 -22.81 -16.00 -18.88
N LEU A 280 -23.32 -15.40 -17.80
CA LEU A 280 -23.79 -14.01 -17.82
C LEU A 280 -22.66 -13.03 -18.21
N CYS A 281 -21.46 -13.22 -17.66
CA CYS A 281 -20.31 -12.38 -17.94
C CYS A 281 -19.84 -12.55 -19.40
N GLU A 282 -19.78 -13.79 -19.89
CA GLU A 282 -19.42 -14.10 -21.29
C GLU A 282 -20.41 -13.46 -22.27
N ASN A 283 -21.72 -13.62 -22.03
CA ASN A 283 -22.77 -13.01 -22.84
C ASN A 283 -22.73 -11.46 -22.81
N SER A 284 -22.17 -10.88 -21.74
CA SER A 284 -21.99 -9.43 -21.58
C SER A 284 -20.61 -8.94 -22.04
N ASN A 285 -19.76 -9.82 -22.58
CA ASN A 285 -18.38 -9.54 -22.99
C ASN A 285 -17.51 -8.98 -21.83
N ILE A 286 -17.69 -9.54 -20.64
CA ILE A 286 -16.97 -9.19 -19.41
C ILE A 286 -16.03 -10.33 -19.04
N SER A 287 -14.74 -10.03 -18.90
CA SER A 287 -13.76 -11.02 -18.45
C SER A 287 -13.90 -11.30 -16.94
N VAL A 288 -13.63 -12.54 -16.52
CA VAL A 288 -13.67 -12.92 -15.10
C VAL A 288 -12.25 -13.26 -14.61
N ARG A 289 -11.86 -12.70 -13.47
CA ARG A 289 -10.65 -13.12 -12.74
C ARG A 289 -11.05 -14.21 -11.76
N GLY A 290 -10.47 -15.40 -11.91
CA GLY A 290 -10.66 -16.50 -10.96
C GLY A 290 -10.20 -16.09 -9.55
N HIS A 291 -11.11 -16.16 -8.59
CA HIS A 291 -10.84 -15.81 -7.20
C HIS A 291 -11.63 -16.73 -6.26
N ASN A 292 -11.02 -17.74 -5.66
CA ASN A 292 -9.66 -18.27 -5.83
C ASN A 292 -9.67 -19.80 -5.69
N ILE A 293 -8.60 -20.47 -6.12
CA ILE A 293 -8.49 -21.93 -6.01
C ILE A 293 -8.20 -22.34 -4.55
N LEU A 294 -7.18 -21.72 -3.96
CA LEU A 294 -6.71 -21.96 -2.60
C LEU A 294 -6.57 -20.65 -1.84
N TRP A 295 -6.92 -20.69 -0.56
CA TRP A 295 -6.75 -19.59 0.39
C TRP A 295 -6.14 -20.15 1.67
N ASP A 296 -5.34 -19.39 2.41
CA ASP A 296 -4.70 -19.81 3.66
C ASP A 296 -5.52 -19.44 4.92
N ASP A 297 -6.51 -18.55 4.79
CA ASP A 297 -7.33 -18.16 5.94
C ASP A 297 -8.23 -19.33 6.38
N PRO A 298 -8.05 -19.86 7.62
CA PRO A 298 -8.78 -21.03 8.09
C PRO A 298 -10.28 -20.76 8.26
N ARG A 299 -10.70 -19.50 8.39
CA ARG A 299 -12.11 -19.11 8.48
C ARG A 299 -12.87 -19.32 7.18
N TYR A 300 -12.14 -19.38 6.07
CA TYR A 300 -12.67 -19.44 4.72
C TYR A 300 -12.22 -20.74 4.01
N GLN A 301 -12.23 -21.84 4.74
CA GLN A 301 -12.05 -23.20 4.22
C GLN A 301 -13.32 -24.03 4.41
N PRO A 302 -13.56 -25.07 3.58
CA PRO A 302 -14.52 -26.08 3.93
C PRO A 302 -14.19 -26.67 5.31
N SER A 303 -15.19 -26.86 6.17
CA SER A 303 -14.98 -27.33 7.54
C SER A 303 -14.24 -28.67 7.58
N TRP A 304 -14.53 -29.56 6.64
CA TRP A 304 -13.88 -30.87 6.52
C TRP A 304 -12.39 -30.80 6.15
N VAL A 305 -11.92 -29.72 5.52
CA VAL A 305 -10.49 -29.51 5.25
C VAL A 305 -9.76 -29.16 6.56
N THR A 306 -10.39 -28.35 7.41
CA THR A 306 -9.78 -27.91 8.69
C THR A 306 -9.62 -29.04 9.71
N THR A 307 -10.32 -30.16 9.52
CA THR A 307 -10.21 -31.34 10.38
C THR A 307 -9.11 -32.31 9.96
N LEU A 308 -8.45 -32.09 8.82
CA LEU A 308 -7.40 -32.97 8.32
C LEU A 308 -6.10 -32.79 9.11
N THR A 309 -5.58 -33.88 9.67
CA THR A 309 -4.34 -33.88 10.45
C THR A 309 -3.17 -34.55 9.75
N ASP A 310 -3.42 -35.40 8.73
CA ASP A 310 -2.38 -36.02 7.91
C ASP A 310 -1.92 -35.04 6.79
N PRO A 311 -0.64 -34.63 6.79
CA PRO A 311 -0.10 -33.77 5.73
C PRO A 311 -0.22 -34.36 4.32
N LYS A 312 -0.18 -35.69 4.18
CA LYS A 312 -0.33 -36.35 2.86
C LYS A 312 -1.75 -36.23 2.33
N GLU A 313 -2.74 -36.45 3.20
CA GLU A 313 -4.15 -36.29 2.87
C GLU A 313 -4.45 -34.82 2.51
N LEU A 314 -3.95 -33.87 3.30
CA LEU A 314 -4.11 -32.44 3.01
C LEU A 314 -3.53 -32.09 1.63
N LYS A 315 -2.33 -32.59 1.32
CA LYS A 315 -1.71 -32.39 0.01
C LYS A 315 -2.58 -32.95 -1.11
N GLU A 316 -3.11 -34.14 -0.97
CA GLU A 316 -3.95 -34.78 -1.99
C GLU A 316 -5.24 -33.97 -2.25
N VAL A 317 -5.94 -33.52 -1.21
CA VAL A 317 -7.19 -32.74 -1.39
C VAL A 317 -6.91 -31.39 -2.04
N VAL A 318 -5.78 -30.74 -1.70
CA VAL A 318 -5.35 -29.48 -2.31
C VAL A 318 -5.01 -29.67 -3.80
N GLU A 319 -4.32 -30.75 -4.15
CA GLU A 319 -4.01 -31.10 -5.54
C GLU A 319 -5.29 -31.39 -6.34
N ASN A 320 -6.24 -32.13 -5.75
CA ASN A 320 -7.51 -32.45 -6.38
C ASN A 320 -8.37 -31.20 -6.61
N ARG A 321 -8.47 -30.31 -5.61
CA ARG A 321 -9.12 -29.00 -5.75
C ARG A 321 -8.52 -28.20 -6.91
N THR A 322 -7.19 -28.14 -6.97
CA THR A 322 -6.47 -27.43 -8.02
C THR A 322 -6.78 -28.01 -9.40
N LYS A 323 -6.72 -29.33 -9.55
CA LYS A 323 -7.03 -30.02 -10.81
C LYS A 323 -8.49 -29.80 -11.23
N SER A 324 -9.45 -29.93 -10.31
CA SER A 324 -10.87 -29.77 -10.59
C SER A 324 -11.18 -28.38 -11.17
N VAL A 325 -10.78 -27.32 -10.47
CA VAL A 325 -11.06 -25.94 -10.91
C VAL A 325 -10.36 -25.62 -12.22
N VAL A 326 -9.07 -25.96 -12.34
CA VAL A 326 -8.28 -25.64 -13.54
C VAL A 326 -8.82 -26.38 -14.75
N LEU A 327 -9.22 -27.65 -14.63
CA LEU A 327 -9.78 -28.42 -15.75
C LEU A 327 -11.17 -27.92 -16.17
N ARG A 328 -11.96 -27.40 -15.24
CA ARG A 328 -13.30 -26.86 -15.52
C ARG A 328 -13.27 -25.57 -16.35
N TYR A 329 -12.37 -24.64 -16.01
CA TYR A 329 -12.34 -23.29 -16.57
C TYR A 329 -11.14 -23.03 -17.51
N LYS A 330 -10.72 -24.05 -18.28
CA LYS A 330 -9.61 -23.92 -19.24
C LYS A 330 -9.91 -23.02 -20.42
#